data_AF-A0A496YSK4-F1
#
_entry.id   AF-A0A496YSK4-F1
#
_cell.length_a   1.000
_cell.length_b   1.000
_cell.length_c   1.000
_cell.angle_alpha   90.00
_cell.angle_beta   90.00
_cell.angle_gamma   90.00
#
_symmetry.space_group_name_H-M   'P 1'
#
loop_
_entity.id
_entity.type
_entity.pdbx_description
1 polymer ?
#
loop_
_entity_poly.entity_id
_entity_poly.type
_entity_poly.pdbx_seq_one_letter_code
_entity_poly.pdbx_strand_id
1 'polypeptide(L)'
;MDISHQGILSSYFPVSLGLRSQTLKLRFASQEDRARFLKPSLPYHEALHLVEKRFSSSLPEPVFARNFLGETMSLIFSPFYVDGRIYDAILKRPVSPVLPQDFDIENMPSDRTKWKIKFVPALCPNCGWDLEGARDSLALNCKNCDSVWLAGKKGFTRMKFGSLPLSANNATYLPFYRIRTQVTGMDIDSYADLIRVSNLPKVIQEGWEKEPFWFWSPAFKIRPQDMLRFSRNLTLFQPRDEVIPELPEGEIYPVTLPVREAVDNLKIILASFMKPQKVLLPRLPEIDFKPRSFLLVYIPFQGRGSELTQPSFQLRVNKNLLSFARYL
;
A
#
# COMPACT_ATOMS: atom_id res chain seq x y z
N MET A 1 -14.55 0.36 0.73
CA MET A 1 -15.46 0.31 1.90
C MET A 1 -14.97 1.38 2.83
N ASP A 2 -15.84 2.33 3.15
CA ASP A 2 -15.41 3.57 3.75
C ASP A 2 -15.92 3.61 5.18
N ILE A 3 -14.99 3.77 6.13
CA ILE A 3 -15.32 3.90 7.54
C ILE A 3 -14.90 5.30 7.96
N SER A 4 -15.85 6.02 8.55
CA SER A 4 -15.60 7.31 9.17
C SER A 4 -15.57 7.17 10.68
N HIS A 5 -14.66 7.90 11.32
CA HIS A 5 -14.59 8.08 12.75
C HIS A 5 -14.48 9.57 13.06
N GLN A 6 -15.07 10.00 14.17
CA GLN A 6 -14.99 11.40 14.58
C GLN A 6 -13.53 11.71 14.95
N GLY A 7 -12.93 12.70 14.29
CA GLY A 7 -11.53 13.05 14.54
C GLY A 7 -11.31 13.67 15.92
N ILE A 8 -12.32 14.32 16.49
CA ILE A 8 -12.25 15.03 17.78
C ILE A 8 -13.25 14.36 18.72
N LEU A 9 -12.80 13.96 19.90
CA LEU A 9 -13.68 13.42 20.93
C LEU A 9 -14.51 14.57 21.53
N SER A 10 -15.73 14.74 21.04
CA SER A 10 -16.63 15.82 21.48
C SER A 10 -18.09 15.41 21.33
N SER A 11 -18.88 15.68 22.37
CA SER A 11 -20.34 15.54 22.36
C SER A 11 -21.06 16.65 21.59
N TYR A 12 -20.36 17.73 21.24
CA TYR A 12 -20.96 18.89 20.57
C TYR A 12 -20.98 18.78 19.04
N PHE A 13 -20.08 17.97 18.46
CA PHE A 13 -20.00 17.76 17.02
C PHE A 13 -20.62 16.41 16.63
N PRO A 14 -21.22 16.31 15.43
CA PRO A 14 -21.76 15.04 14.96
C PRO A 14 -20.64 14.04 14.63
N VAL A 15 -20.93 12.75 14.77
CA VAL A 15 -20.03 11.65 14.39
C VAL A 15 -19.92 11.50 12.87
N SER A 16 -20.99 11.82 12.14
CA SER A 16 -21.03 11.79 10.68
C SER A 16 -20.89 13.18 10.11
N LEU A 17 -20.10 13.31 9.03
CA LEU A 17 -19.97 14.56 8.28
C LEU A 17 -21.18 14.86 7.39
N GLY A 18 -22.10 13.89 7.20
CA GLY A 18 -23.25 14.05 6.30
C GLY A 18 -22.87 14.31 4.84
N LEU A 19 -21.61 14.07 4.46
CA LEU A 19 -21.08 14.37 3.13
C LEU A 19 -21.79 13.54 2.06
N ARG A 20 -22.39 14.23 1.09
CA ARG A 20 -22.90 13.63 -0.14
C ARG A 20 -22.00 14.07 -1.29
N SER A 21 -21.15 13.17 -1.77
CA SER A 21 -20.18 13.45 -2.85
C SER A 21 -20.84 13.91 -4.15
N GLN A 22 -22.13 13.60 -4.35
CA GLN A 22 -22.93 14.06 -5.49
C GLN A 22 -23.27 15.56 -5.43
N THR A 23 -23.32 16.16 -4.24
CA THR A 23 -23.77 17.55 -4.05
C THR A 23 -22.71 18.45 -3.44
N LEU A 24 -21.63 17.88 -2.87
CA LEU A 24 -20.57 18.60 -2.18
C LEU A 24 -19.20 18.22 -2.76
N LYS A 25 -18.43 19.23 -3.15
CA LYS A 25 -17.04 19.07 -3.60
C LYS A 25 -16.08 19.30 -2.45
N LEU A 26 -15.17 18.35 -2.23
CA LEU A 26 -14.08 18.52 -1.27
C LEU A 26 -13.03 19.46 -1.85
N ARG A 27 -12.44 20.26 -0.96
CA ARG A 27 -11.27 21.09 -1.26
C ARG A 27 -10.21 20.84 -0.22
N PHE A 28 -8.97 21.07 -0.61
CA PHE A 28 -7.84 21.01 0.29
C PHE A 28 -7.94 22.12 1.35
N ALA A 29 -7.77 21.74 2.62
CA ALA A 29 -7.70 22.68 3.73
C ALA A 29 -6.44 23.55 3.60
N SER A 30 -6.60 24.87 3.52
CA SER A 30 -5.51 25.84 3.31
C SER A 30 -5.33 26.74 4.52
N GLN A 31 -4.13 27.29 4.70
CA GLN A 31 -3.90 28.35 5.70
C GLN A 31 -4.60 29.66 5.36
N GLU A 32 -4.96 29.85 4.09
CA GLU A 32 -5.70 31.03 3.63
C GLU A 32 -7.17 31.00 4.06
N ASP A 33 -7.64 29.83 4.51
CA ASP A 33 -8.96 29.72 5.10
C ASP A 33 -8.99 30.47 6.43
N ARG A 34 -9.90 31.46 6.55
CA ARG A 34 -10.21 32.13 7.83
C ARG A 34 -11.01 31.19 8.76
N ALA A 35 -10.53 29.96 8.92
CA ALA A 35 -11.16 28.90 9.68
C ALA A 35 -10.18 28.32 10.71
N ARG A 36 -10.72 27.91 11.86
CA ARG A 36 -9.96 27.18 12.88
C ARG A 36 -10.09 25.69 12.60
N PHE A 37 -9.01 25.06 12.15
CA PHE A 37 -8.96 23.60 12.01
C PHE A 37 -8.66 22.96 13.36
N LEU A 38 -9.58 22.17 13.87
CA LEU A 38 -9.44 21.48 15.15
C LEU A 38 -8.55 20.24 14.98
N LYS A 39 -7.58 20.08 15.89
CA LYS A 39 -6.64 18.96 15.84
C LYS A 39 -7.36 17.66 16.22
N PRO A 40 -7.19 16.56 15.47
CA PRO A 40 -7.72 15.28 15.87
C PRO A 40 -7.24 14.86 17.26
N SER A 41 -8.17 14.43 18.11
CA SER A 41 -7.89 13.91 19.46
C SER A 41 -7.23 12.53 19.40
N LEU A 42 -7.58 11.74 18.38
CA LEU A 42 -7.10 10.38 18.21
C LEU A 42 -5.88 10.36 17.27
N PRO A 43 -4.73 9.79 17.69
CA PRO A 43 -3.61 9.55 16.80
C PRO A 43 -4.00 8.62 15.64
N TYR A 44 -3.31 8.80 14.52
CA TYR A 44 -3.54 8.01 13.30
C TYR A 44 -3.55 6.48 13.54
N HIS A 45 -2.53 5.98 14.25
CA HIS A 45 -2.38 4.55 14.46
C HIS A 45 -3.51 3.94 15.31
N GLU A 46 -4.03 4.71 16.28
CA GLU A 46 -5.18 4.28 17.08
C GLU A 46 -6.48 4.27 16.25
N ALA A 47 -6.65 5.24 15.36
CA ALA A 47 -7.79 5.28 14.44
C ALA A 47 -7.84 4.03 13.54
N LEU A 48 -6.68 3.63 13.01
CA LEU A 48 -6.55 2.38 12.26
C LEU A 48 -6.89 1.17 13.14
N HIS A 49 -6.35 1.11 14.36
CA HIS A 49 -6.61 0.01 15.29
C HIS A 49 -8.11 -0.14 15.65
N LEU A 50 -8.87 0.97 15.71
CA LEU A 50 -10.33 0.93 15.89
C LEU A 50 -11.06 0.34 14.68
N VAL A 51 -10.68 0.76 13.48
CA VAL A 51 -11.22 0.23 12.22
C VAL A 51 -10.96 -1.27 12.13
N GLU A 52 -9.73 -1.65 12.45
CA GLU A 52 -9.26 -3.00 12.61
C GLU A 52 -10.12 -3.84 13.55
N LYS A 53 -10.29 -3.40 14.80
CA LYS A 53 -11.09 -4.13 15.79
C LYS A 53 -12.54 -4.34 15.31
N ARG A 54 -13.13 -3.34 14.66
CA ARG A 54 -14.49 -3.43 14.09
C ARG A 54 -14.57 -4.45 12.95
N PHE A 55 -13.52 -4.62 12.16
CA PHE A 55 -13.48 -5.68 11.14
C PHE A 55 -13.23 -7.06 11.72
N SER A 56 -12.43 -7.16 12.79
CA SER A 56 -12.17 -8.44 13.45
C SER A 56 -13.41 -9.04 14.09
N SER A 57 -14.35 -8.23 14.58
CA SER A 57 -15.47 -8.74 15.39
C SER A 57 -16.37 -9.75 14.67
N SER A 58 -16.32 -9.81 13.33
CA SER A 58 -17.07 -10.79 12.53
C SER A 58 -16.21 -11.97 12.05
N LEU A 59 -14.90 -11.98 12.32
CA LEU A 59 -14.01 -13.06 11.89
C LEU A 59 -14.03 -14.21 12.89
N PRO A 60 -13.91 -15.47 12.43
CA PRO A 60 -13.68 -16.60 13.33
C PRO A 60 -12.34 -16.46 14.05
N GLU A 61 -12.36 -16.63 15.38
CA GLU A 61 -11.15 -16.64 16.20
C GLU A 61 -10.47 -18.02 16.20
N PRO A 62 -9.13 -18.11 16.37
CA PRO A 62 -8.19 -17.00 16.53
C PRO A 62 -7.72 -16.37 15.21
N VAL A 63 -7.61 -15.05 15.16
CA VAL A 63 -6.95 -14.33 14.05
C VAL A 63 -5.45 -14.15 14.34
N PHE A 64 -4.59 -14.87 13.61
CA PHE A 64 -3.13 -14.84 13.84
C PHE A 64 -2.39 -13.65 13.21
N ALA A 65 -2.89 -13.14 12.07
CA ALA A 65 -2.35 -11.97 11.41
C ALA A 65 -3.40 -11.34 10.48
N ARG A 66 -3.26 -10.04 10.27
CA ARG A 66 -4.07 -9.26 9.32
C ARG A 66 -3.22 -8.14 8.75
N ASN A 67 -3.53 -7.77 7.52
CA ASN A 67 -3.10 -6.50 6.95
C ASN A 67 -4.19 -5.93 6.04
N PHE A 68 -4.18 -4.62 5.82
CA PHE A 68 -4.98 -3.97 4.78
C PHE A 68 -4.10 -3.68 3.56
N LEU A 69 -4.77 -3.47 2.43
CA LEU A 69 -4.14 -3.25 1.13
C LEU A 69 -4.81 -2.09 0.44
N GLY A 70 -4.00 -1.17 -0.05
CA GLY A 70 -4.45 0.04 -0.72
C GLY A 70 -5.27 0.95 0.19
N GLU A 71 -5.15 0.84 1.51
CA GLU A 71 -5.92 1.67 2.42
C GLU A 71 -5.54 3.14 2.25
N THR A 72 -6.54 3.99 2.03
CA THR A 72 -6.37 5.43 2.03
C THR A 72 -7.06 5.98 3.26
N MET A 73 -6.30 6.64 4.11
CA MET A 73 -6.87 7.39 5.22
C MET A 73 -6.86 8.88 4.92
N SER A 74 -8.03 9.50 5.03
CA SER A 74 -8.24 10.92 4.81
C SER A 74 -8.68 11.61 6.10
N LEU A 75 -8.10 12.77 6.39
CA LEU A 75 -8.61 13.69 7.41
C LEU A 75 -9.52 14.71 6.71
N ILE A 76 -10.81 14.68 7.02
CA ILE A 76 -11.82 15.54 6.40
C ILE A 76 -12.36 16.50 7.45
N PHE A 77 -12.32 17.80 7.14
CA PHE A 77 -12.89 18.85 7.98
C PHE A 77 -14.25 19.26 7.43
N SER A 78 -15.28 19.24 8.29
CA SER A 78 -16.58 19.84 7.98
C SER A 78 -16.65 21.25 8.58
N PRO A 79 -17.18 22.24 7.85
CA PRO A 79 -17.28 23.60 8.35
C PRO A 79 -18.44 23.75 9.34
N PHE A 80 -18.14 24.33 10.50
CA PHE A 80 -19.11 24.69 11.53
C PHE A 80 -18.89 26.14 11.97
N TYR A 81 -19.93 26.77 12.50
CA TYR A 81 -19.83 28.05 13.20
C TYR A 81 -20.53 27.96 14.57
N VAL A 82 -20.16 28.86 15.48
CA VAL A 82 -20.66 28.91 16.85
C VAL A 82 -21.50 30.17 17.03
N ASP A 83 -22.74 30.01 17.48
CA ASP A 83 -23.67 31.10 17.81
C ASP A 83 -24.67 30.62 18.88
N GLY A 84 -24.24 30.58 20.15
CA GLY A 84 -24.99 29.97 21.27
C GLY A 84 -25.21 28.44 21.17
N ARG A 85 -25.05 27.88 19.97
CA ARG A 85 -25.04 26.46 19.59
C ARG A 85 -23.97 26.27 18.52
N ILE A 86 -23.61 25.03 18.24
CA ILE A 86 -22.83 24.68 17.05
C ILE A 86 -23.79 24.50 15.88
N TYR A 87 -23.49 25.15 14.76
CA TYR A 87 -24.24 25.05 13.52
C TYR A 87 -23.40 24.42 12.42
N ASP A 88 -24.03 23.52 11.67
CA ASP A 88 -23.52 23.05 10.38
C ASP A 88 -23.55 24.22 9.39
N ALA A 89 -22.39 24.61 8.86
CA ALA A 89 -22.29 25.78 7.97
C ALA A 89 -22.85 25.51 6.56
N ILE A 90 -23.01 24.24 6.17
CA ILE A 90 -23.56 23.83 4.88
C ILE A 90 -25.09 23.80 4.98
N LEU A 91 -25.61 23.12 5.99
CA LEU A 91 -27.06 22.93 6.20
C LEU A 91 -27.72 24.08 6.95
N LYS A 92 -26.93 24.98 7.54
CA LYS A 92 -27.37 26.13 8.34
C LYS A 92 -28.36 25.73 9.45
N ARG A 93 -28.09 24.63 10.13
CA ARG A 93 -28.93 24.10 11.21
C ARG A 93 -28.11 23.77 12.45
N PRO A 94 -28.69 23.89 13.66
CA PRO A 94 -28.00 23.52 14.88
C PRO A 94 -27.72 22.01 14.89
N VAL A 95 -26.52 21.63 15.29
CA VAL A 95 -26.08 20.24 15.48
C VAL A 95 -25.78 19.89 16.94
N SER A 96 -25.79 20.89 17.82
CA SER A 96 -25.63 20.72 19.26
C SER A 96 -26.84 21.26 20.04
N PRO A 97 -26.99 20.84 21.31
CA PRO A 97 -27.74 21.60 22.31
C PRO A 97 -27.18 23.02 22.51
N VAL A 98 -27.88 23.81 23.32
CA VAL A 98 -27.36 25.11 23.80
C VAL A 98 -26.03 24.88 24.50
N LEU A 99 -25.04 25.68 24.15
CA LEU A 99 -23.70 25.57 24.71
C LEU A 99 -23.69 26.11 26.15
N PRO A 100 -22.90 25.50 27.05
CA PRO A 100 -22.63 26.06 28.37
C PRO A 100 -22.06 27.49 28.31
N GLN A 101 -22.27 28.29 29.35
CA GLN A 101 -21.76 29.67 29.41
C GLN A 101 -20.22 29.75 29.38
N ASP A 102 -19.55 28.71 29.87
CA ASP A 102 -18.10 28.56 29.90
C ASP A 102 -17.53 27.86 28.66
N PHE A 103 -18.37 27.55 27.66
CA PHE A 103 -17.89 26.97 26.42
C PHE A 103 -17.04 27.97 25.64
N ASP A 104 -15.79 27.60 25.40
CA ASP A 104 -14.88 28.37 24.56
C ASP A 104 -14.20 27.45 23.53
N ILE A 105 -14.43 27.74 22.26
CA ILE A 105 -13.81 27.03 21.13
C ILE A 105 -12.30 27.23 21.09
N GLU A 106 -11.80 28.32 21.66
CA GLU A 106 -10.37 28.64 21.74
C GLU A 106 -9.60 27.67 22.63
N ASN A 107 -10.27 27.02 23.58
CA ASN A 107 -9.69 25.99 24.45
C ASN A 107 -9.49 24.65 23.73
N MET A 108 -10.16 24.43 22.59
CA MET A 108 -9.94 23.21 21.80
C MET A 108 -8.62 23.30 21.02
N PRO A 109 -7.76 22.26 21.07
CA PRO A 109 -6.52 22.22 20.32
C PRO A 109 -6.77 22.44 18.83
N SER A 110 -6.10 23.46 18.27
CA SER A 110 -6.12 23.70 16.83
C SER A 110 -4.87 23.12 16.18
N ASP A 111 -5.03 22.61 14.96
CA ASP A 111 -3.91 22.31 14.08
C ASP A 111 -3.90 23.40 13.01
N ARG A 112 -2.91 24.30 13.06
CA ARG A 112 -2.65 25.14 11.89
C ARG A 112 -2.14 24.19 10.83
N THR A 113 -2.96 23.89 9.82
CA THR A 113 -2.58 23.08 8.66
C THR A 113 -1.31 23.67 8.02
N LYS A 114 -0.13 23.18 8.42
CA LYS A 114 1.19 23.65 7.91
C LYS A 114 1.54 23.08 6.54
N TRP A 115 0.63 22.32 5.95
CA TRP A 115 0.88 21.62 4.71
C TRP A 115 0.57 22.54 3.52
N LYS A 116 1.38 22.44 2.46
CA LYS A 116 1.20 23.16 1.19
C LYS A 116 1.33 22.15 0.06
N ILE A 117 0.51 22.30 -0.97
CA ILE A 117 0.68 21.54 -2.21
C ILE A 117 1.99 22.02 -2.85
N LYS A 118 2.87 21.08 -3.17
CA LYS A 118 4.10 21.33 -3.92
C LYS A 118 4.01 20.58 -5.23
N PHE A 119 4.13 21.29 -6.34
CA PHE A 119 4.27 20.69 -7.65
C PHE A 119 5.73 20.33 -7.85
N VAL A 120 6.00 19.04 -8.09
CA VAL A 120 7.32 18.55 -8.43
C VAL A 120 7.32 18.29 -9.94
N PRO A 121 8.19 18.95 -10.71
CA PRO A 121 8.25 18.70 -12.14
C PRO A 121 8.68 17.25 -12.37
N ALA A 122 8.02 16.54 -13.30
CA ALA A 122 8.35 15.17 -13.64
C ALA A 122 9.61 15.12 -14.53
N LEU A 123 10.72 15.67 -14.03
CA LEU A 123 12.03 15.68 -14.67
C LEU A 123 12.98 14.79 -13.89
N CYS A 124 13.77 14.00 -14.61
CA CYS A 124 14.73 13.07 -14.05
C CYS A 124 15.84 13.84 -13.32
N PRO A 125 16.04 13.62 -12.01
CA PRO A 125 17.10 14.30 -11.26
C PRO A 125 18.52 13.98 -11.75
N ASN A 126 18.70 12.90 -12.54
CA ASN A 126 20.01 12.48 -13.03
C ASN A 126 20.37 13.09 -14.39
N CYS A 127 19.43 13.15 -15.34
CA CYS A 127 19.73 13.58 -16.71
C CYS A 127 18.83 14.71 -17.24
N GLY A 128 17.87 15.20 -16.45
CA GLY A 128 16.96 16.29 -16.84
C GLY A 128 15.86 15.92 -17.83
N TRP A 129 15.81 14.68 -18.31
CA TRP A 129 14.77 14.21 -19.23
C TRP A 129 13.43 14.01 -18.54
N ASP A 130 12.34 14.01 -19.30
CA ASP A 130 11.00 13.73 -18.76
C ASP A 130 10.92 12.34 -18.13
N LEU A 131 10.25 12.27 -16.98
CA LEU A 131 9.88 11.05 -16.30
C LEU A 131 8.50 10.59 -16.77
N GLU A 132 8.41 9.33 -17.16
CA GLU A 132 7.18 8.69 -17.63
C GLU A 132 6.48 7.91 -16.50
N GLY A 133 5.15 8.02 -16.45
CA GLY A 133 4.30 7.25 -15.56
C GLY A 133 2.83 7.60 -15.76
N ALA A 134 1.94 6.74 -15.25
CA ALA A 134 0.53 7.05 -15.21
C ALA A 134 0.18 7.96 -14.02
N ARG A 135 -1.04 8.51 -14.00
CA ARG A 135 -1.49 9.49 -12.98
C ARG A 135 -1.38 9.00 -11.52
N ASP A 136 -1.50 7.70 -11.31
CA ASP A 136 -1.46 7.00 -10.03
C ASP A 136 -0.11 6.30 -9.78
N SER A 137 0.91 6.56 -10.62
CA SER A 137 2.22 5.94 -10.48
C SER A 137 3.00 6.52 -9.31
N LEU A 138 3.48 5.63 -8.44
CA LEU A 138 4.36 5.95 -7.32
C LEU A 138 5.83 5.92 -7.73
N ALA A 139 6.17 5.19 -8.81
CA ALA A 139 7.48 5.17 -9.43
C ALA A 139 7.37 5.67 -10.87
N LEU A 140 8.29 6.56 -11.26
CA LEU A 140 8.37 7.10 -12.61
C LEU A 140 9.67 6.66 -13.29
N ASN A 141 9.59 6.41 -14.59
CA ASN A 141 10.67 5.84 -15.39
C ASN A 141 11.33 6.92 -16.23
N CYS A 142 12.66 6.94 -16.28
CA CYS A 142 13.41 7.73 -17.24
C CYS A 142 13.98 6.82 -18.33
N LYS A 143 13.40 6.86 -19.53
CA LYS A 143 13.88 6.08 -20.67
C LYS A 143 15.23 6.55 -21.24
N ASN A 144 15.64 7.78 -20.93
CA ASN A 144 16.89 8.33 -21.46
C ASN A 144 18.15 7.81 -20.73
N CYS A 145 18.04 7.47 -19.44
CA CYS A 145 19.19 7.03 -18.65
C CYS A 145 18.90 5.78 -17.81
N ASP A 146 17.88 5.01 -18.20
CA ASP A 146 17.44 3.78 -17.54
C ASP A 146 17.43 3.90 -16.03
N SER A 147 16.52 4.74 -15.53
CA SER A 147 16.37 4.95 -14.09
C SER A 147 14.92 5.02 -13.65
N VAL A 148 14.67 4.53 -12.43
CA VAL A 148 13.36 4.55 -11.79
C VAL A 148 13.41 5.43 -10.55
N TRP A 149 12.40 6.29 -10.39
CA TRP A 149 12.34 7.32 -9.36
C TRP A 149 11.03 7.23 -8.58
N LEU A 150 11.13 6.98 -7.28
CA LEU A 150 9.98 6.99 -6.38
C LEU A 150 9.62 8.43 -6.01
N ALA A 151 8.36 8.79 -6.19
CA ALA A 151 7.82 10.06 -5.73
C ALA A 151 7.63 10.04 -4.21
N GLY A 152 8.16 11.06 -3.52
CA GLY A 152 8.04 11.20 -2.08
C GLY A 152 7.84 12.64 -1.64
N LYS A 153 7.71 12.85 -0.32
CA LYS A 153 7.42 14.17 0.28
C LYS A 153 8.48 15.24 -0.02
N LYS A 154 9.72 14.83 -0.29
CA LYS A 154 10.87 15.71 -0.56
C LYS A 154 11.31 15.72 -2.04
N GLY A 155 10.50 15.17 -2.94
CA GLY A 155 10.84 14.97 -4.35
C GLY A 155 11.11 13.50 -4.68
N PHE A 156 11.99 13.26 -5.63
CA PHE A 156 12.26 11.92 -6.15
C PHE A 156 13.43 11.23 -5.45
N THR A 157 13.28 9.92 -5.19
CA THR A 157 14.35 9.06 -4.68
C THR A 157 14.62 7.95 -5.67
N ARG A 158 15.88 7.73 -6.04
CA ARG A 158 16.25 6.68 -7.00
C ARG A 158 15.96 5.31 -6.42
N MET A 159 15.35 4.44 -7.22
CA MET A 159 15.05 3.05 -6.87
C MET A 159 15.88 2.09 -7.73
N LYS A 160 16.41 1.04 -7.10
CA LYS A 160 17.01 -0.07 -7.84
C LYS A 160 15.91 -0.84 -8.56
N PHE A 161 16.14 -1.15 -9.82
CA PHE A 161 15.19 -1.88 -10.63
C PHE A 161 15.89 -2.84 -11.61
N GLY A 162 15.09 -3.64 -12.29
CA GLY A 162 15.48 -4.34 -13.51
C GLY A 162 14.30 -5.09 -14.10
N SER A 163 14.53 -5.84 -15.16
CA SER A 163 13.52 -6.60 -15.88
C SER A 163 13.96 -8.05 -16.05
N LEU A 164 12.99 -8.96 -16.14
CA LEU A 164 13.25 -10.33 -16.60
C LEU A 164 13.23 -10.36 -18.13
N PRO A 165 14.07 -11.22 -18.76
CA PRO A 165 14.20 -11.25 -20.21
C PRO A 165 12.86 -11.56 -20.90
N LEU A 166 12.67 -10.92 -22.06
CA LEU A 166 11.46 -11.04 -22.86
C LEU A 166 11.26 -12.49 -23.31
N SER A 167 10.14 -13.10 -22.93
CA SER A 167 9.77 -14.45 -23.37
C SER A 167 8.90 -14.49 -24.63
N ALA A 168 8.38 -13.35 -25.12
CA ALA A 168 7.48 -13.30 -26.28
C ALA A 168 7.37 -11.90 -26.92
N ASN A 169 7.04 -11.85 -28.22
CA ASN A 169 6.68 -10.60 -28.91
C ASN A 169 5.41 -10.00 -28.29
N ASN A 170 5.42 -8.69 -28.01
CA ASN A 170 4.30 -7.91 -27.46
C ASN A 170 3.92 -8.24 -26.00
N ALA A 171 4.91 -8.20 -25.10
CA ALA A 171 4.71 -8.41 -23.67
C ALA A 171 4.27 -7.13 -22.94
N THR A 172 3.38 -7.28 -21.97
CA THR A 172 3.10 -6.25 -20.95
C THR A 172 3.90 -6.59 -19.69
N TYR A 173 4.70 -5.65 -19.20
CA TYR A 173 5.55 -5.84 -18.04
C TYR A 173 4.84 -5.39 -16.76
N LEU A 174 4.61 -6.34 -15.85
CA LEU A 174 4.00 -6.07 -14.55
C LEU A 174 5.09 -5.90 -13.48
N PRO A 175 5.02 -4.87 -12.61
CA PRO A 175 6.06 -4.61 -11.64
C PRO A 175 5.88 -5.41 -10.34
N PHE A 176 6.97 -5.96 -9.81
CA PHE A 176 7.00 -6.70 -8.54
C PHE A 176 8.13 -6.20 -7.65
N TYR A 177 7.91 -6.16 -6.34
CA TYR A 177 8.97 -5.98 -5.37
C TYR A 177 9.60 -7.33 -5.05
N ARG A 178 10.91 -7.44 -5.28
CA ARG A 178 11.76 -8.49 -4.72
C ARG A 178 12.43 -7.96 -3.45
N ILE A 179 12.14 -8.61 -2.32
CA ILE A 179 12.45 -8.11 -1.00
C ILE A 179 13.35 -9.11 -0.28
N ARG A 180 14.56 -8.66 0.08
CA ARG A 180 15.40 -9.38 1.03
C ARG A 180 15.09 -8.87 2.42
N THR A 181 14.83 -9.76 3.36
CA THR A 181 14.47 -9.40 4.72
C THR A 181 15.18 -10.30 5.71
N GLN A 182 15.49 -9.77 6.88
CA GLN A 182 15.85 -10.58 8.03
C GLN A 182 14.57 -10.96 8.77
N VAL A 183 14.37 -12.24 9.00
CA VAL A 183 13.24 -12.77 9.77
C VAL A 183 13.70 -13.09 11.19
N THR A 184 12.98 -12.58 12.19
CA THR A 184 13.19 -12.92 13.60
C THR A 184 12.05 -13.83 14.04
N GLY A 185 12.32 -14.81 14.91
CA GLY A 185 11.32 -15.80 15.36
C GLY A 185 11.15 -17.01 14.42
N MET A 186 11.85 -17.04 13.29
CA MET A 186 11.90 -18.17 12.37
C MET A 186 13.19 -18.13 11.54
N ASP A 187 13.85 -19.28 11.40
CA ASP A 187 15.05 -19.43 10.59
C ASP A 187 14.65 -19.57 9.11
N ILE A 188 14.67 -18.46 8.39
CA ILE A 188 14.43 -18.41 6.94
C ILE A 188 15.25 -17.28 6.29
N ASP A 189 16.45 -17.62 5.84
CA ASP A 189 17.35 -16.70 5.10
C ASP A 189 17.84 -17.29 3.77
N SER A 190 17.75 -18.62 3.61
CA SER A 190 18.20 -19.33 2.41
C SER A 190 17.09 -20.05 1.63
N TYR A 191 17.41 -20.48 0.42
CA TYR A 191 16.53 -21.33 -0.38
C TYR A 191 16.27 -22.69 0.27
N ALA A 192 17.28 -23.26 0.95
CA ALA A 192 17.13 -24.48 1.74
C ALA A 192 16.11 -24.28 2.88
N ASP A 193 16.15 -23.14 3.57
CA ASP A 193 15.20 -22.83 4.65
C ASP A 193 13.78 -22.67 4.13
N LEU A 194 13.61 -22.02 2.97
CA LEU A 194 12.31 -21.95 2.32
C LEU A 194 11.72 -23.36 2.12
N ILE A 195 12.51 -24.30 1.58
CA ILE A 195 12.06 -25.69 1.35
C ILE A 195 11.61 -26.35 2.65
N ARG A 196 12.37 -26.17 3.74
CA ARG A 196 12.03 -26.69 5.07
C ARG A 196 10.73 -26.09 5.60
N VAL A 197 10.65 -24.76 5.65
CA VAL A 197 9.51 -24.02 6.23
C VAL A 197 8.21 -24.25 5.45
N SER A 198 8.31 -24.42 4.13
CA SER A 198 7.15 -24.67 3.27
C SER A 198 6.85 -26.14 3.03
N ASN A 199 7.70 -27.05 3.51
CA ASN A 199 7.63 -28.50 3.28
C ASN A 199 7.46 -28.83 1.79
N LEU A 200 8.29 -28.22 0.92
CA LEU A 200 8.25 -28.50 -0.51
C LEU A 200 8.76 -29.93 -0.79
N PRO A 201 8.19 -30.63 -1.77
CA PRO A 201 8.64 -31.97 -2.17
C PRO A 201 9.95 -31.87 -3.00
N LYS A 202 11.03 -31.39 -2.38
CA LYS A 202 12.35 -31.21 -2.97
C LYS A 202 13.43 -31.70 -2.00
N VAL A 203 14.45 -32.36 -2.53
CA VAL A 203 15.67 -32.69 -1.78
C VAL A 203 16.60 -31.49 -1.84
N ILE A 204 17.09 -31.03 -0.69
CA ILE A 204 18.03 -29.91 -0.59
C ILE A 204 19.37 -30.33 -1.19
N GLN A 205 19.86 -29.55 -2.17
CA GLN A 205 21.15 -29.79 -2.83
C GLN A 205 22.27 -28.98 -2.19
N GLU A 206 23.52 -29.38 -2.46
CA GLU A 206 24.69 -28.63 -2.04
C GLU A 206 24.65 -27.19 -2.57
N GLY A 207 24.98 -26.21 -1.72
CA GLY A 207 24.98 -24.79 -2.06
C GLY A 207 23.67 -24.06 -1.78
N TRP A 208 22.51 -24.74 -1.66
CA TRP A 208 21.21 -24.08 -1.45
C TRP A 208 21.07 -23.38 -0.09
N GLU A 209 21.90 -23.74 0.89
CA GLU A 209 22.03 -23.04 2.18
C GLU A 209 22.67 -21.64 2.03
N LYS A 210 23.47 -21.45 0.98
CA LYS A 210 24.14 -20.17 0.69
C LYS A 210 23.34 -19.31 -0.29
N GLU A 211 22.36 -19.91 -0.97
CA GLU A 211 21.47 -19.20 -1.88
C GLU A 211 20.47 -18.36 -1.08
N PRO A 212 20.46 -17.03 -1.21
CA PRO A 212 19.58 -16.17 -0.43
C PRO A 212 18.11 -16.35 -0.81
N PHE A 213 17.24 -16.21 0.19
CA PHE A 213 15.79 -16.20 0.02
C PHE A 213 15.25 -14.78 -0.19
N TRP A 214 14.26 -14.64 -1.07
CA TRP A 214 13.55 -13.38 -1.29
C TRP A 214 12.04 -13.54 -1.20
N PHE A 215 11.38 -12.59 -0.55
CA PHE A 215 9.94 -12.43 -0.71
C PHE A 215 9.62 -11.68 -2.00
N TRP A 216 8.48 -12.00 -2.58
CA TRP A 216 7.95 -11.33 -3.75
C TRP A 216 6.56 -10.79 -3.46
N SER A 217 6.27 -9.59 -3.94
CA SER A 217 4.94 -8.97 -3.88
C SER A 217 4.68 -8.15 -5.15
N PRO A 218 3.46 -8.14 -5.70
CA PRO A 218 3.06 -7.14 -6.68
C PRO A 218 3.39 -5.73 -6.19
N ALA A 219 3.90 -4.88 -7.09
CA ALA A 219 4.12 -3.46 -6.86
C ALA A 219 2.94 -2.61 -7.39
N PHE A 220 1.81 -3.25 -7.63
CA PHE A 220 0.60 -2.66 -8.18
C PHE A 220 -0.64 -3.17 -7.45
N LYS A 221 -1.69 -2.35 -7.43
CA LYS A 221 -2.99 -2.68 -6.88
C LYS A 221 -3.64 -3.81 -7.67
N ILE A 222 -4.07 -4.85 -6.95
CA ILE A 222 -4.84 -5.99 -7.46
C ILE A 222 -5.72 -6.50 -6.31
N ARG A 223 -6.70 -7.36 -6.60
CA ARG A 223 -7.54 -7.97 -5.56
C ARG A 223 -6.67 -8.70 -4.53
N PRO A 224 -6.97 -8.59 -3.21
CA PRO A 224 -6.14 -9.20 -2.15
C PRO A 224 -5.84 -10.70 -2.35
N GLN A 225 -6.82 -11.47 -2.83
CA GLN A 225 -6.63 -12.90 -3.11
C GLN A 225 -5.63 -13.15 -4.25
N ASP A 226 -5.71 -12.35 -5.32
CA ASP A 226 -4.77 -12.45 -6.45
C ASP A 226 -3.37 -11.95 -6.03
N MET A 227 -3.30 -10.89 -5.22
CA MET A 227 -2.05 -10.41 -4.62
C MET A 227 -1.36 -11.55 -3.85
N LEU A 228 -2.08 -12.16 -2.91
CA LEU A 228 -1.52 -13.24 -2.09
C LEU A 228 -1.10 -14.43 -2.93
N ARG A 229 -1.91 -14.81 -3.94
CA ARG A 229 -1.56 -15.89 -4.89
C ARG A 229 -0.26 -15.55 -5.64
N PHE A 230 -0.13 -14.34 -6.16
CA PHE A 230 1.04 -13.91 -6.93
C PHE A 230 2.29 -13.90 -6.06
N SER A 231 2.19 -13.27 -4.89
CA SER A 231 3.27 -13.20 -3.90
C SER A 231 3.72 -14.59 -3.46
N ARG A 232 2.77 -15.48 -3.13
CA ARG A 232 3.04 -16.87 -2.74
C ARG A 232 3.74 -17.64 -3.85
N ASN A 233 3.21 -17.60 -5.07
CA ASN A 233 3.75 -18.38 -6.18
C ASN A 233 5.17 -17.94 -6.54
N LEU A 234 5.42 -16.63 -6.66
CA LEU A 234 6.75 -16.11 -6.94
C LEU A 234 7.73 -16.38 -5.79
N THR A 235 7.28 -16.22 -4.53
CA THR A 235 8.12 -16.53 -3.35
C THR A 235 8.46 -18.01 -3.26
N LEU A 236 7.56 -18.93 -3.63
CA LEU A 236 7.87 -20.36 -3.65
C LEU A 236 8.73 -20.76 -4.86
N PHE A 237 8.55 -20.10 -5.99
CA PHE A 237 9.30 -20.38 -7.20
C PHE A 237 10.75 -19.87 -7.13
N GLN A 238 10.96 -18.70 -6.50
CA GLN A 238 12.25 -17.98 -6.46
C GLN A 238 12.86 -17.80 -7.86
N PRO A 239 12.28 -16.93 -8.74
CA PRO A 239 12.81 -16.72 -10.08
C PRO A 239 14.33 -16.45 -10.05
N ARG A 240 15.08 -17.30 -10.76
CA ARG A 240 16.55 -17.27 -10.80
C ARG A 240 17.11 -16.65 -12.07
N ASP A 241 16.23 -16.30 -13.01
CA ASP A 241 16.59 -15.60 -14.23
C ASP A 241 17.40 -14.33 -13.89
N GLU A 242 18.38 -14.04 -14.73
CA GLU A 242 19.19 -12.83 -14.58
C GLU A 242 18.28 -11.60 -14.72
N VAL A 243 18.37 -10.70 -13.74
CA VAL A 243 17.61 -9.44 -13.77
C VAL A 243 18.45 -8.43 -14.53
N ILE A 244 17.97 -8.06 -15.72
CA ILE A 244 18.63 -7.08 -16.60
C ILE A 244 18.39 -5.68 -16.01
N PRO A 245 19.43 -4.87 -15.75
CA PRO A 245 19.31 -3.57 -15.09
C PRO A 245 18.83 -2.46 -16.05
N GLU A 246 17.92 -2.78 -16.96
CA GLU A 246 17.41 -1.91 -18.02
C GLU A 246 15.88 -1.90 -18.01
N LEU A 247 15.30 -0.78 -18.47
CA LEU A 247 13.85 -0.71 -18.62
C LEU A 247 13.44 -1.62 -19.78
N PRO A 248 12.36 -2.39 -19.62
CA PRO A 248 11.95 -3.29 -20.69
C PRO A 248 11.42 -2.53 -21.91
N GLU A 249 11.74 -3.05 -23.09
CA GLU A 249 11.09 -2.64 -24.33
C GLU A 249 9.67 -3.23 -24.38
N GLY A 250 8.67 -2.40 -24.08
CA GLY A 250 7.26 -2.81 -24.11
C GLY A 250 6.35 -1.93 -23.27
N GLU A 251 5.09 -2.37 -23.13
CA GLU A 251 4.13 -1.70 -22.24
C GLU A 251 4.50 -1.99 -20.78
N ILE A 252 4.76 -0.94 -20.00
CA ILE A 252 5.06 -1.05 -18.57
C ILE A 252 3.81 -0.69 -17.78
N TYR A 253 3.33 -1.64 -16.98
CA TYR A 253 2.24 -1.39 -16.06
C TYR A 253 2.73 -0.55 -14.86
N PRO A 254 1.95 0.44 -14.40
CA PRO A 254 2.41 1.39 -13.40
C PRO A 254 2.62 0.75 -12.02
N VAL A 255 3.59 1.29 -11.27
CA VAL A 255 3.76 0.99 -9.85
C VAL A 255 2.71 1.77 -9.06
N THR A 256 1.73 1.08 -8.50
CA THR A 256 0.58 1.71 -7.79
C THR A 256 0.45 1.27 -6.33
N LEU A 257 1.33 0.38 -5.86
CA LEU A 257 1.41 -0.07 -4.47
C LEU A 257 2.75 0.37 -3.85
N PRO A 258 2.78 1.04 -2.70
CA PRO A 258 4.02 1.46 -2.07
C PRO A 258 4.80 0.28 -1.49
N VAL A 259 6.13 0.43 -1.39
CA VAL A 259 7.02 -0.59 -0.80
C VAL A 259 6.61 -0.95 0.62
N ARG A 260 6.13 0.02 1.41
CA ARG A 260 5.68 -0.20 2.79
C ARG A 260 4.57 -1.25 2.87
N GLU A 261 3.55 -1.15 2.02
CA GLU A 261 2.46 -2.13 2.00
C GLU A 261 2.98 -3.53 1.63
N ALA A 262 3.94 -3.64 0.72
CA ALA A 262 4.57 -4.92 0.40
C ALA A 262 5.31 -5.53 1.61
N VAL A 263 5.95 -4.71 2.45
CA VAL A 263 6.61 -5.13 3.70
C VAL A 263 5.57 -5.56 4.74
N ASP A 264 4.53 -4.77 4.93
CA ASP A 264 3.47 -5.04 5.92
C ASP A 264 2.75 -6.38 5.59
N ASN A 265 2.76 -6.82 4.33
CA ASN A 265 2.21 -8.10 3.89
C ASN A 265 3.12 -9.32 4.02
N LEU A 266 4.41 -9.17 4.33
CA LEU A 266 5.34 -10.31 4.36
C LEU A 266 4.89 -11.42 5.32
N LYS A 267 4.31 -11.03 6.45
CA LYS A 267 3.73 -11.94 7.45
C LYS A 267 2.58 -12.78 6.86
N ILE A 268 1.70 -12.15 6.08
CA ILE A 268 0.58 -12.81 5.38
C ILE A 268 1.10 -13.73 4.27
N ILE A 269 2.11 -13.29 3.53
CA ILE A 269 2.75 -14.10 2.47
C ILE A 269 3.40 -15.35 3.06
N LEU A 270 4.17 -15.22 4.15
CA LEU A 270 4.77 -16.35 4.87
C LEU A 270 3.68 -17.34 5.35
N ALA A 271 2.61 -16.83 5.97
CA ALA A 271 1.48 -17.63 6.45
C ALA A 271 0.79 -18.44 5.35
N SER A 272 0.79 -17.95 4.11
CA SER A 272 0.14 -18.60 2.97
C SER A 272 0.85 -19.86 2.50
N PHE A 273 2.11 -20.08 2.87
CA PHE A 273 2.88 -21.24 2.43
C PHE A 273 3.57 -22.03 3.54
N MET A 274 3.74 -21.47 4.74
CA MET A 274 4.39 -22.20 5.85
C MET A 274 3.62 -23.49 6.19
N LYS A 275 4.35 -24.55 6.54
CA LYS A 275 3.80 -25.85 6.93
C LYS A 275 4.59 -26.42 8.12
N PRO A 276 3.93 -27.09 9.09
CA PRO A 276 2.50 -27.32 9.19
C PRO A 276 1.74 -26.11 9.79
N GLN A 277 0.66 -25.69 9.13
CA GLN A 277 -0.09 -24.47 9.51
C GLN A 277 -0.63 -24.50 10.94
N LYS A 278 -1.09 -25.66 11.44
CA LYS A 278 -1.62 -25.79 12.81
C LYS A 278 -0.59 -25.46 13.89
N VAL A 279 0.70 -25.63 13.60
CA VAL A 279 1.80 -25.39 14.55
C VAL A 279 2.42 -24.02 14.33
N LEU A 280 2.59 -23.61 13.08
CA LEU A 280 3.32 -22.38 12.75
C LEU A 280 2.45 -21.12 12.77
N LEU A 281 1.15 -21.19 12.43
CA LEU A 281 0.28 -20.00 12.46
C LEU A 281 0.12 -19.42 13.89
N PRO A 282 -0.03 -20.21 14.96
CA PRO A 282 -0.03 -19.68 16.33
C PRO A 282 1.22 -18.89 16.72
N ARG A 283 2.37 -19.17 16.09
CA ARG A 283 3.65 -18.48 16.34
C ARG A 283 3.85 -17.24 15.49
N LEU A 284 2.97 -16.98 14.53
CA LEU A 284 3.07 -15.85 13.61
C LEU A 284 3.16 -14.46 14.28
N PRO A 285 2.52 -14.22 15.45
CA PRO A 285 2.70 -12.97 16.20
C PRO A 285 4.14 -12.75 16.69
N GLU A 286 4.92 -13.81 16.91
CA GLU A 286 6.32 -13.75 17.37
C GLU A 286 7.31 -13.50 16.22
N ILE A 287 6.84 -13.58 14.97
CA ILE A 287 7.68 -13.45 13.78
C ILE A 287 7.70 -12.01 13.31
N ASP A 288 8.89 -11.42 13.20
CA ASP A 288 9.07 -10.05 12.71
C ASP A 288 9.99 -9.98 11.51
N PHE A 289 9.75 -8.97 10.66
CA PHE A 289 10.43 -8.78 9.40
C PHE A 289 11.17 -7.46 9.42
N LYS A 290 12.49 -7.51 9.17
CA LYS A 290 13.32 -6.33 8.98
C LYS A 290 13.85 -6.31 7.54
N PRO A 291 13.25 -5.50 6.64
CA PRO A 291 13.70 -5.45 5.26
C PRO A 291 15.15 -4.96 5.17
N ARG A 292 15.95 -5.65 4.37
CA ARG A 292 17.37 -5.36 4.13
C ARG A 292 17.59 -4.64 2.80
N SER A 293 16.88 -5.07 1.75
CA SER A 293 16.99 -4.48 0.43
C SER A 293 15.75 -4.75 -0.42
N PHE A 294 15.48 -3.85 -1.36
CA PHE A 294 14.39 -3.94 -2.32
C PHE A 294 14.93 -3.81 -3.74
N LEU A 295 14.30 -4.54 -4.66
CA LEU A 295 14.48 -4.38 -6.10
C LEU A 295 13.12 -4.37 -6.76
N LEU A 296 12.85 -3.37 -7.59
CA LEU A 296 11.68 -3.38 -8.47
C LEU A 296 11.99 -4.23 -9.70
N VAL A 297 11.26 -5.31 -9.91
CA VAL A 297 11.46 -6.22 -11.03
C VAL A 297 10.25 -6.18 -11.95
N TYR A 298 10.46 -5.81 -13.20
CA TYR A 298 9.45 -5.88 -14.26
C TYR A 298 9.42 -7.29 -14.84
N ILE A 299 8.32 -8.00 -14.65
CA ILE A 299 8.13 -9.37 -15.15
C ILE A 299 7.28 -9.31 -16.42
N PRO A 300 7.72 -9.89 -17.55
CA PRO A 300 6.92 -9.91 -18.78
C PRO A 300 5.71 -10.84 -18.63
N PHE A 301 4.54 -10.39 -19.09
CA PHE A 301 3.33 -11.18 -19.23
C PHE A 301 2.91 -11.21 -20.69
N GLN A 302 2.51 -12.40 -21.15
CA GLN A 302 1.95 -12.61 -22.48
C GLN A 302 0.47 -12.22 -22.47
N GLY A 303 0.07 -11.36 -23.41
CA GLY A 303 -1.33 -10.98 -23.58
C GLY A 303 -2.07 -11.92 -24.51
N ARG A 304 -3.21 -12.47 -24.07
CA ARG A 304 -4.15 -13.22 -24.93
C ARG A 304 -5.57 -12.73 -24.67
N GLY A 305 -6.10 -11.93 -25.60
CA GLY A 305 -7.40 -11.27 -25.42
C GLY A 305 -7.41 -10.37 -24.17
N SER A 306 -8.33 -10.65 -23.26
CA SER A 306 -8.50 -9.93 -21.98
C SER A 306 -7.62 -10.47 -20.85
N GLU A 307 -6.79 -11.48 -21.08
CA GLU A 307 -5.92 -12.07 -20.06
C GLU A 307 -4.44 -11.71 -20.27
N LEU A 308 -3.72 -11.57 -19.15
CA LEU A 308 -2.26 -11.54 -19.07
C LEU A 308 -1.80 -12.79 -18.34
N THR A 309 -0.84 -13.51 -18.91
CA THR A 309 -0.29 -14.74 -18.33
C THR A 309 1.22 -14.76 -18.31
N GLN A 310 1.79 -15.27 -17.22
CA GLN A 310 3.20 -15.65 -17.13
C GLN A 310 3.25 -17.14 -16.71
N PRO A 311 3.31 -18.06 -17.70
CA PRO A 311 3.18 -19.50 -17.48
C PRO A 311 4.26 -20.08 -16.56
N SER A 312 5.52 -19.62 -16.68
CA SER A 312 6.65 -20.15 -15.90
C SER A 312 6.43 -20.01 -14.39
N PHE A 313 5.72 -18.96 -13.98
CA PHE A 313 5.42 -18.66 -12.57
C PHE A 313 3.96 -18.93 -12.20
N GLN A 314 3.18 -19.53 -13.12
CA GLN A 314 1.75 -19.82 -12.96
C GLN A 314 0.94 -18.59 -12.54
N LEU A 315 1.25 -17.44 -13.15
CA LEU A 315 0.55 -16.18 -12.90
C LEU A 315 -0.43 -15.90 -14.03
N ARG A 316 -1.64 -15.47 -13.67
CA ARG A 316 -2.69 -15.04 -14.59
C ARG A 316 -3.51 -13.94 -13.96
N VAL A 317 -3.84 -12.93 -14.75
CA VAL A 317 -4.75 -11.85 -14.36
C VAL A 317 -5.50 -11.30 -15.57
N ASN A 318 -6.76 -10.94 -15.36
CA ASN A 318 -7.57 -10.28 -16.36
C ASN A 318 -7.23 -8.78 -16.44
N LYS A 319 -7.03 -8.25 -17.65
CA LYS A 319 -6.71 -6.84 -17.93
C LYS A 319 -7.75 -5.87 -17.39
N ASN A 320 -9.04 -6.22 -17.46
CA ASN A 320 -10.11 -5.37 -16.93
C ASN A 320 -10.03 -5.30 -15.41
N LEU A 321 -9.70 -6.41 -14.74
CA LEU A 321 -9.53 -6.42 -13.28
C LEU A 321 -8.36 -5.55 -12.84
N LEU A 322 -7.24 -5.55 -13.58
CA LEU A 322 -6.14 -4.62 -13.35
C LEU A 322 -6.58 -3.16 -13.53
N SER A 323 -7.35 -2.86 -14.59
CA SER A 323 -7.88 -1.51 -14.81
C SER A 323 -8.78 -1.05 -13.66
N PHE A 324 -9.71 -1.91 -13.22
CA PHE A 324 -10.60 -1.61 -12.10
C PHE A 324 -9.86 -1.48 -10.75
N ALA A 325 -8.81 -2.29 -10.53
CA ALA A 325 -8.04 -2.26 -9.30
C ALA A 325 -7.31 -0.93 -9.06
N ARG A 326 -7.11 -0.11 -10.09
CA ARG A 326 -6.54 1.24 -9.97
C ARG A 326 -7.48 2.25 -9.32
N TYR A 327 -8.78 1.93 -9.27
CA TYR A 327 -9.81 2.75 -8.60
C TYR A 327 -10.15 2.24 -7.19
N LEU A 328 -9.54 1.12 -6.76
CA LEU A 328 -9.56 0.68 -5.36
C LEU A 328 -8.54 1.50 -4.57
#